data_AF-W8YQG2-F1
#
_entry.id   AF-W8YQG2-F1
#
_cell.length_a   1.000
_cell.length_b   1.000
_cell.length_c   1.000
_cell.angle_alpha   90.00
_cell.angle_beta   90.00
_cell.angle_gamma   90.00
#
_symmetry.space_group_name_H-M   'P 1'
#
loop_
_entity.id
_entity.type
_entity.pdbx_description
1 polymer ?
#
loop_
_entity_poly.entity_id
_entity_poly.type
_entity_poly.pdbx_seq_one_letter_code
_entity_poly.pdbx_strand_id
1 'polypeptide(L)'
;MRAGELDAPYIGIEEAIRADVVMMLRVQLERHEDGMIKSAEEYRQQYGLTVERAARIAPHAIIMHPAPVNRDVEIDGDLVEHPQSRIFPQMQNGVPVRMAVIERALRG
;
A
#
# COMPACT_ATOMS: atom_id res chain seq x y z
N MET A 1 10.69 -9.06 11.59
CA MET A 1 9.26 -9.18 11.84
C MET A 1 8.70 -10.19 10.84
N ARG A 2 8.41 -11.41 11.28
CA ARG A 2 7.72 -12.41 10.43
C ARG A 2 6.21 -12.20 10.59
N ALA A 3 5.41 -12.50 9.57
CA ALA A 3 3.96 -12.30 9.62
C ALA A 3 3.29 -12.96 10.85
N GLY A 4 3.87 -14.03 11.40
CA GLY A 4 3.37 -14.71 12.61
C GLY A 4 3.60 -13.98 13.94
N GLU A 5 4.27 -12.82 13.95
CA GLU A 5 4.48 -12.00 15.16
C GLU A 5 3.46 -10.85 15.29
N LEU A 6 2.58 -10.68 14.30
CA LEU A 6 1.52 -9.68 14.34
C LEU A 6 0.26 -10.29 14.95
N ASP A 7 -0.37 -9.57 15.87
CA ASP A 7 -1.67 -9.92 16.44
C ASP A 7 -2.82 -9.58 15.46
N ALA A 8 -2.62 -9.93 14.19
CA ALA A 8 -3.52 -9.65 13.09
C ALA A 8 -3.55 -10.86 12.13
N PRO A 9 -4.75 -11.28 11.69
CA PRO A 9 -4.87 -12.41 10.78
C PRO A 9 -4.28 -12.09 9.40
N TYR A 10 -3.69 -13.09 8.76
CA TYR A 10 -3.39 -13.04 7.33
C TYR A 10 -4.66 -13.40 6.55
N ILE A 11 -5.16 -12.47 5.75
CA ILE A 11 -6.39 -12.61 4.97
C ILE A 11 -6.14 -12.34 3.49
N GLY A 12 -7.04 -12.83 2.63
CA GLY A 12 -6.99 -12.58 1.20
C GLY A 12 -7.37 -11.14 0.85
N ILE A 13 -6.86 -10.63 -0.28
CA ILE A 13 -7.12 -9.24 -0.72
C ILE A 13 -8.61 -8.94 -0.88
N GLU A 14 -9.41 -9.90 -1.32
CA GLU A 14 -10.86 -9.75 -1.50
C GLU A 14 -11.60 -9.41 -0.19
N GLU A 15 -11.06 -9.87 0.94
CA GLU A 15 -11.55 -9.50 2.27
C GLU A 15 -10.90 -8.19 2.75
N ALA A 16 -9.59 -8.04 2.55
CA ALA A 16 -8.82 -6.89 3.01
C ALA A 16 -9.30 -5.53 2.45
N ILE A 17 -9.79 -5.50 1.20
CA ILE A 17 -10.30 -4.26 0.57
C ILE A 17 -11.55 -3.68 1.25
N ARG A 18 -12.17 -4.41 2.19
CA ARG A 18 -13.30 -3.92 3.00
C ARG A 18 -12.87 -3.04 4.17
N ALA A 19 -11.56 -2.90 4.40
CA ALA A 19 -11.02 -2.03 5.45
C ALA A 19 -11.26 -0.54 5.17
N ASP A 20 -11.20 0.27 6.22
CA ASP A 20 -11.26 1.74 6.10
C ASP A 20 -9.97 2.33 5.47
N VAL A 21 -8.85 1.59 5.57
CA VAL A 21 -7.56 1.97 5.00
C VAL A 21 -6.95 0.78 4.29
N VAL A 22 -6.76 0.91 2.97
CA VAL A 22 -6.05 -0.06 2.14
C VAL A 22 -4.64 0.45 1.89
N MET A 23 -3.68 -0.04 2.67
CA MET A 23 -2.27 0.34 2.55
C MET A 23 -1.53 -0.66 1.66
N MET A 24 -1.28 -0.25 0.42
CA MET A 24 -0.49 -1.00 -0.53
C MET A 24 1.01 -0.80 -0.25
N LEU A 25 1.82 -1.80 -0.58
CA LEU A 25 3.27 -1.76 -0.42
C LEU A 25 3.95 -2.04 -1.75
N ARG A 26 5.15 -1.48 -1.91
CA ARG A 26 5.96 -1.70 -3.11
C ARG A 26 6.38 -3.15 -3.19
N VAL A 27 6.10 -3.80 -4.31
CA VAL A 27 6.60 -5.15 -4.57
C VAL A 27 8.01 -5.06 -5.11
N GLN A 28 8.92 -5.78 -4.46
CA GLN A 28 10.33 -5.84 -4.86
C GLN A 28 10.62 -7.15 -5.58
N LEU A 29 10.04 -7.33 -6.78
CA LEU A 29 10.21 -8.56 -7.58
C LEU A 29 11.69 -8.90 -7.79
N GLU A 30 12.57 -7.89 -7.84
CA GLU A 30 14.01 -8.06 -7.95
C GLU A 30 14.67 -8.79 -6.78
N ARG A 31 13.97 -8.94 -5.64
CA ARG A 31 14.47 -9.60 -4.42
C ARG A 31 13.90 -11.00 -4.23
N HIS A 32 13.05 -11.47 -5.14
CA HIS A 32 12.38 -12.76 -5.04
C HIS A 32 13.20 -13.81 -5.80
N GLU A 33 14.35 -14.22 -5.23
CA GLU A 33 15.24 -15.22 -5.84
C GLU A 33 14.63 -16.64 -5.87
N ASP A 34 13.65 -16.93 -5.01
CA ASP A 34 12.96 -18.23 -4.91
C ASP A 34 11.42 -18.09 -5.07
N GLY A 35 10.97 -17.76 -6.27
CA GLY A 35 9.98 -18.58 -7.00
C GLY A 35 8.53 -18.74 -6.52
N MET A 36 7.89 -17.81 -5.80
CA MET A 36 6.42 -17.87 -5.60
C MET A 36 5.59 -17.06 -6.61
N ILE A 37 6.17 -16.02 -7.23
CA ILE A 37 5.46 -15.13 -8.15
C ILE A 37 6.34 -14.96 -9.39
N LYS A 38 5.83 -15.36 -10.55
CA LYS A 38 6.63 -15.51 -11.78
C LYS A 38 6.58 -14.25 -12.66
N SER A 39 5.61 -13.37 -12.44
CA SER A 39 5.50 -12.11 -13.17
C SER A 39 4.75 -11.04 -12.37
N ALA A 40 4.94 -9.78 -12.79
CA ALA A 40 4.14 -8.66 -12.30
C ALA A 40 2.63 -8.85 -12.55
N GLU A 41 2.26 -9.46 -13.67
CA GLU A 41 0.87 -9.73 -14.02
C GLU A 41 0.23 -10.75 -13.06
N GLU A 42 0.94 -11.84 -12.75
CA GLU A 42 0.49 -12.84 -11.77
C GLU A 42 0.32 -12.20 -10.39
N TYR A 43 1.28 -11.36 -9.96
CA TYR A 43 1.15 -10.57 -8.74
C TYR A 43 -0.11 -9.71 -8.76
N ARG A 44 -0.29 -8.92 -9.82
CA ARG A 44 -1.40 -7.98 -9.95
C ARG A 44 -2.75 -8.70 -9.86
N GLN A 45 -2.89 -9.82 -10.56
CA GLN A 45 -4.11 -10.62 -10.52
C GLN A 45 -4.38 -11.19 -9.12
N GLN A 46 -3.36 -11.71 -8.44
CA GLN A 46 -3.54 -12.39 -7.15
C GLN A 46 -3.61 -11.44 -5.95
N TYR A 47 -2.83 -10.37 -5.95
CA TYR A 47 -2.59 -9.49 -4.78
C TYR A 47 -2.63 -7.99 -5.10
N GLY A 48 -2.67 -7.58 -6.36
CA GLY A 48 -2.70 -6.16 -6.72
C GLY A 48 -4.05 -5.50 -6.44
N LEU A 49 -4.04 -4.22 -6.11
CA LEU A 49 -5.25 -3.42 -6.06
C LEU A 49 -5.62 -2.97 -7.48
N THR A 50 -6.52 -3.72 -8.11
CA THR A 50 -7.04 -3.40 -9.44
C THR A 50 -8.20 -2.42 -9.38
N VAL A 51 -8.55 -1.76 -10.50
CA VAL A 51 -9.73 -0.89 -10.60
C VAL A 51 -11.01 -1.63 -10.18
N GLU A 52 -11.17 -2.90 -10.54
CA GLU A 52 -12.33 -3.72 -10.16
C GLU A 52 -12.38 -4.01 -8.65
N ARG A 53 -11.23 -4.16 -7.99
CA ARG A 53 -11.13 -4.26 -6.52
C ARG A 53 -11.42 -2.91 -5.87
N ALA A 54 -10.86 -1.82 -6.40
CA ALA A 54 -11.07 -0.48 -5.87
C ALA A 54 -12.53 -0.03 -5.94
N ALA A 55 -13.28 -0.44 -6.97
CA ALA A 55 -14.71 -0.16 -7.07
C ALA A 55 -15.56 -0.78 -5.94
N ARG A 56 -15.01 -1.73 -5.18
CA ARG A 56 -15.67 -2.40 -4.03
C ARG A 56 -15.21 -1.87 -2.68
N ILE A 57 -14.24 -0.95 -2.65
CA ILE A 57 -13.81 -0.26 -1.44
C ILE A 57 -14.95 0.63 -0.94
N ALA A 58 -15.12 0.72 0.38
CA ALA A 58 -16.15 1.58 0.97
C ALA A 58 -15.94 3.05 0.57
N PRO A 59 -16.99 3.86 0.33
CA PRO A 59 -16.84 5.24 -0.16
C PRO A 59 -16.00 6.15 0.74
N HIS A 60 -15.97 5.89 2.04
CA HIS A 60 -15.18 6.66 3.02
C HIS A 60 -13.75 6.16 3.19
N ALA A 61 -13.44 4.96 2.71
CA ALA A 61 -12.13 4.35 2.88
C ALA A 61 -11.09 5.03 1.99
N ILE A 62 -9.82 4.89 2.36
CA ILE A 62 -8.69 5.51 1.67
C ILE A 62 -7.65 4.49 1.20
N ILE A 63 -6.98 4.82 0.10
CA ILE A 63 -5.86 4.04 -0.44
C ILE A 63 -4.56 4.75 -0.06
N MET A 64 -3.61 4.03 0.52
CA MET A 64 -2.29 4.54 0.91
C MET A 64 -1.18 3.71 0.28
N HIS A 65 -0.01 4.33 0.08
CA HIS A 65 1.19 3.65 -0.37
C HIS A 65 2.44 4.46 0.03
N PRO A 66 3.51 3.84 0.58
CA PRO A 66 4.70 4.56 1.06
C PRO A 66 5.57 5.20 -0.03
N ALA A 67 5.40 4.77 -1.29
CA ALA A 67 6.18 5.14 -2.47
C ALA A 67 7.65 4.63 -2.43
N PRO A 68 8.34 4.50 -3.58
CA PRO A 68 7.83 4.67 -4.95
C PRO A 68 6.86 3.55 -5.34
N VAL A 69 5.88 3.86 -6.20
CA VAL A 69 4.86 2.94 -6.68
C VAL A 69 5.36 2.26 -7.96
N ASN A 70 5.23 0.93 -8.06
CA ASN A 70 5.26 0.22 -9.34
C ASN A 70 3.82 0.14 -9.86
N ARG A 71 3.52 0.99 -10.84
CA ARG A 71 2.21 0.99 -11.51
C ARG A 71 1.99 -0.33 -12.21
N ASP A 72 0.76 -0.81 -12.14
CA ASP A 72 0.30 -2.04 -12.79
C ASP A 72 1.00 -3.31 -12.26
N VAL A 73 1.52 -3.24 -11.01
CA VAL A 73 2.01 -4.37 -10.24
C VAL A 73 1.23 -4.50 -8.94
N GLU A 74 1.55 -3.69 -7.92
CA GLU A 74 0.78 -3.66 -6.67
C GLU A 74 -0.51 -2.86 -6.76
N ILE A 75 -0.59 -1.88 -7.66
CA ILE A 75 -1.74 -0.99 -7.79
C ILE A 75 -1.87 -0.55 -9.25
N ASP A 76 -3.10 -0.51 -9.77
CA ASP A 76 -3.36 0.02 -11.10
C ASP A 76 -2.98 1.49 -11.20
N GLY A 77 -2.38 1.88 -12.33
CA GLY A 77 -1.92 3.25 -12.55
C GLY A 77 -3.01 4.31 -12.30
N ASP A 78 -4.24 4.03 -12.70
CA ASP A 78 -5.40 4.93 -12.55
C ASP A 78 -5.78 5.19 -11.09
N LEU A 79 -5.37 4.31 -10.17
CA LEU A 79 -5.71 4.43 -8.75
C LEU A 79 -4.76 5.31 -7.97
N VAL A 80 -3.58 5.62 -8.52
CA VAL A 80 -2.55 6.41 -7.82
C VAL A 80 -3.06 7.82 -7.47
N GLU A 81 -3.85 8.42 -8.37
CA GLU A 81 -4.43 9.76 -8.23
C GLU A 81 -5.95 9.73 -8.03
N HIS A 82 -6.52 8.56 -7.71
CA HIS A 82 -7.95 8.42 -7.46
C HIS A 82 -8.41 9.31 -6.30
N PRO A 83 -9.67 9.80 -6.26
CA PRO A 83 -10.17 10.65 -5.18
C PRO A 83 -10.02 10.05 -3.76
N GLN A 84 -10.03 8.73 -3.64
CA GLN A 84 -9.79 8.01 -2.37
C GLN A 84 -8.30 7.77 -2.06
N SER A 85 -7.39 8.07 -2.99
CA SER A 85 -5.95 7.96 -2.79
C SER A 85 -5.42 9.05 -1.86
N ARG A 86 -4.52 8.65 -0.96
CA ARG A 86 -3.77 9.54 -0.07
C ARG A 86 -2.26 9.41 -0.25
N ILE A 87 -1.82 8.84 -1.38
CA ILE A 87 -0.39 8.64 -1.70
C ILE A 87 0.36 9.99 -1.73
N PHE A 88 -0.12 10.97 -2.50
CA PHE A 88 0.50 12.30 -2.54
C PHE A 88 0.32 13.11 -1.24
N PRO A 89 -0.89 13.15 -0.62
CA PRO A 89 -1.06 13.73 0.71
C PRO A 89 -0.09 13.18 1.77
N GLN A 90 0.19 11.87 1.76
CA GLN A 90 1.16 11.27 2.68
C GLN A 90 2.58 11.83 2.48
N MET A 91 3.00 12.04 1.23
CA MET A 91 4.32 12.65 0.93
C MET A 91 4.41 14.07 1.51
N GLN A 92 3.34 14.86 1.35
CA GLN A 92 3.24 16.21 1.92
C GLN A 92 3.29 16.17 3.44
N ASN A 93 2.51 15.27 4.07
CA ASN A 93 2.48 15.07 5.52
C ASN A 93 3.83 14.61 6.09
N GLY A 94 4.68 13.96 5.28
CA GLY A 94 6.02 13.56 5.69
C GLY A 94 6.92 14.73 6.10
N VAL A 95 6.74 15.93 5.54
CA VAL A 95 7.53 17.12 5.91
C VAL A 95 7.25 17.57 7.35
N PRO A 96 6.01 17.94 7.74
CA PRO A 96 5.74 18.36 9.11
C PRO A 96 5.98 17.25 10.14
N VAL A 97 5.73 15.98 9.80
CA VAL A 97 6.07 14.85 10.68
C VAL A 97 7.58 14.81 10.96
N ARG A 98 8.43 14.94 9.94
CA ARG A 98 9.89 14.98 10.14
C ARG A 98 10.34 16.21 10.92
N MET A 99 9.72 17.38 10.69
CA MET A 99 10.00 18.58 11.48
C MET A 99 9.70 18.35 12.97
N ALA A 100 8.56 17.76 13.29
CA ALA A 100 8.19 17.42 14.67
C ALA A 100 9.14 16.38 15.29
N VAL A 101 9.55 15.36 14.53
CA VAL A 101 10.54 14.37 14.98
C VAL A 101 11.88 15.03 15.28
N ILE A 102 12.36 15.94 14.44
CA ILE A 102 13.60 16.70 14.65
C ILE A 102 13.47 17.60 15.88
N GLU A 103 12.37 18.34 16.01
CA GLU A 103 12.12 19.20 17.16
C GLU A 103 12.15 18.40 18.47
N ARG A 104 11.43 17.28 18.52
CA ARG A 104 11.44 16.36 19.67
C ARG A 104 12.84 15.84 19.97
N ALA A 105 13.59 15.41 18.95
CA ALA A 105 14.95 14.88 19.14
C ALA A 105 15.93 15.94 19.69
N LEU A 106 15.71 17.22 19.38
CA LEU A 106 16.55 18.33 19.85
C LEU A 106 16.09 18.90 21.19
N ARG A 107 14.81 18.77 21.57
CA ARG A 107 14.23 19.43 22.76
C ARG A 107 13.96 18.50 23.95
N GLY A 108 13.88 17.18 23.74
CA GLY A 108 13.58 16.20 24.79
C GLY A 108 12.10 16.09 25.09
#